data_AF-A0A6G4AH66-F1
#
_entry.id   AF-A0A6G4AH66-F1
#
_cell.length_a   1.000
_cell.length_b   1.000
_cell.length_c   1.000
_cell.angle_alpha   90.00
_cell.angle_beta   90.00
_cell.angle_gamma   90.00
#
_symmetry.space_group_name_H-M   'P 1'
#
loop_
_entity.id
_entity.type
_entity.pdbx_description
1 polymer ?
#
loop_
_entity_poly.entity_id
_entity_poly.type
_entity_poly.pdbx_seq_one_letter_code
_entity_poly.pdbx_strand_id
1 'polypeptide(L)'
;MVIHTVRQPDGQPASIQAQFESFHQLNPWVLRALEALTADYLERGASRVGIGMLFEVLRWRYATATEGDEFRLNNNFRSRYVRLLIERHPEWARAFEVRSLRTD
;
A
#
# COMPACT_ATOMS: atom_id res chain seq x y z
N MET A 1 -9.86 -6.73 -9.24
CA MET A 1 -9.08 -5.51 -8.89
C MET A 1 -8.99 -4.64 -10.14
N VAL A 2 -9.31 -3.34 -10.04
CA VAL A 2 -9.22 -2.38 -11.15
C VAL A 2 -8.04 -1.45 -10.90
N ILE A 3 -7.17 -1.30 -11.90
CA ILE A 3 -6.01 -0.40 -11.86
C ILE A 3 -6.42 0.91 -12.53
N HIS A 4 -6.09 2.03 -11.90
CA HIS A 4 -6.26 3.36 -12.46
C HIS A 4 -4.90 4.05 -12.54
N THR A 5 -4.71 4.96 -13.47
CA THR A 5 -3.50 5.78 -13.56
C THR A 5 -3.23 6.49 -12.24
N VAL A 6 -1.97 6.46 -11.76
CA VAL A 6 -1.57 7.17 -10.55
C VAL A 6 -1.64 8.66 -10.76
N ARG A 7 -2.20 9.36 -9.77
CA ARG A 7 -2.19 10.81 -9.67
C ARG A 7 -1.23 11.25 -8.57
N GLN A 8 -0.40 12.23 -8.86
CA GLN A 8 0.46 12.85 -7.84
C GLN A 8 -0.21 14.14 -7.34
N PRO A 9 -0.10 14.47 -6.04
CA PRO A 9 -0.58 15.74 -5.55
C PRO A 9 0.25 16.91 -6.11
N ASP A 10 -0.39 18.06 -6.27
CA ASP A 10 0.30 19.30 -6.64
C ASP A 10 1.13 19.79 -5.45
N GLY A 11 2.45 19.74 -5.60
CA GLY A 11 3.41 20.09 -4.54
C GLY A 11 3.63 18.97 -3.51
N GLN A 12 4.60 19.19 -2.61
CA GLN A 12 5.01 18.21 -1.61
C GLN A 12 4.85 18.80 -0.20
N PRO A 13 3.80 18.42 0.55
CA PRO A 13 3.62 18.85 1.93
C PRO A 13 4.85 18.54 2.81
N ALA A 14 5.07 19.37 3.84
CA ALA A 14 6.26 19.26 4.69
C ALA A 14 6.37 17.95 5.47
N SER A 15 5.23 17.32 5.81
CA SER A 15 5.21 16.05 6.56
C SER A 15 4.89 14.86 5.66
N ILE A 16 5.51 13.70 5.96
CA ILE A 16 5.23 12.45 5.25
C ILE A 16 3.77 12.02 5.47
N GLN A 17 3.15 12.40 6.59
CA GLN A 17 1.73 12.11 6.85
C GLN A 17 0.82 12.86 5.89
N ALA A 18 1.00 14.17 5.74
CA ALA A 18 0.22 14.96 4.81
C ALA A 18 0.48 14.52 3.35
N GLN A 19 1.73 14.19 2.99
CA GLN A 19 2.04 13.63 1.67
C GLN A 19 1.27 12.33 1.40
N PHE A 20 1.20 11.44 2.40
CA PHE A 20 0.44 10.19 2.29
C PHE A 20 -1.05 10.45 2.14
N GLU A 21 -1.63 11.35 2.94
CA GLU A 21 -3.05 11.67 2.89
C GLU A 21 -3.44 12.23 1.52
N SER A 22 -2.70 13.20 0.99
CA SER A 22 -2.94 13.74 -0.34
C SER A 22 -2.82 12.67 -1.42
N PHE A 23 -1.77 11.82 -1.36
CA PHE A 23 -1.61 10.73 -2.30
C PHE A 23 -2.75 9.71 -2.20
N HIS A 24 -3.16 9.33 -0.99
CA HIS A 24 -4.19 8.33 -0.75
C HIS A 24 -5.57 8.82 -1.22
N GLN A 25 -5.90 10.09 -0.96
CA GLN A 25 -7.14 10.72 -1.43
C GLN A 25 -7.23 10.75 -2.95
N LEU A 26 -6.11 10.99 -3.64
CA LEU A 26 -6.04 10.99 -5.10
C LEU A 26 -6.04 9.57 -5.70
N ASN A 27 -5.59 8.58 -4.94
CA ASN A 27 -5.42 7.19 -5.39
C ASN A 27 -6.06 6.17 -4.42
N PRO A 28 -7.38 6.26 -4.15
CA PRO A 28 -8.05 5.35 -3.22
C PRO A 28 -8.02 3.89 -3.69
N TRP A 29 -7.82 3.67 -5.00
CA TRP A 29 -7.71 2.35 -5.59
C TRP A 29 -6.45 1.59 -5.15
N VAL A 30 -5.38 2.29 -4.75
CA VAL A 30 -4.16 1.65 -4.24
C VAL A 30 -4.46 0.86 -2.96
N LEU A 31 -5.24 1.44 -2.05
CA LEU A 31 -5.66 0.73 -0.83
C LEU A 31 -6.48 -0.52 -1.18
N ARG A 32 -7.49 -0.37 -2.05
CA ARG A 32 -8.32 -1.51 -2.49
C ARG A 32 -7.51 -2.61 -3.15
N ALA A 33 -6.47 -2.25 -3.90
CA ALA A 33 -5.55 -3.20 -4.50
C ALA A 33 -4.74 -3.95 -3.43
N LEU A 34 -4.23 -3.24 -2.43
CA LEU A 34 -3.51 -3.85 -1.31
C LEU A 34 -4.44 -4.75 -0.47
N GLU A 35 -5.69 -4.36 -0.22
CA GLU A 35 -6.70 -5.17 0.46
C GLU A 35 -6.93 -6.49 -0.32
N ALA A 36 -7.16 -6.41 -1.63
CA ALA A 36 -7.38 -7.58 -2.47
C ALA A 36 -6.16 -8.53 -2.54
N LEU A 37 -4.95 -7.98 -2.66
CA LEU A 37 -3.71 -8.77 -2.64
C LEU A 37 -3.48 -9.45 -1.28
N THR A 38 -3.81 -8.75 -0.20
CA THR A 38 -3.68 -9.29 1.15
C THR A 38 -4.63 -10.46 1.36
N ALA A 39 -5.92 -10.26 1.04
CA ALA A 39 -6.94 -11.29 1.16
C ALA A 39 -6.59 -12.55 0.35
N ASP A 40 -6.27 -12.41 -0.94
CA ASP A 40 -5.88 -13.53 -1.81
C ASP A 40 -4.66 -14.29 -1.26
N TYR A 41 -3.67 -13.57 -0.71
CA TYR A 41 -2.48 -14.21 -0.16
C TYR A 41 -2.76 -14.98 1.14
N LEU A 42 -3.59 -14.44 2.02
CA LEU A 42 -4.01 -15.10 3.26
C LEU A 42 -4.93 -16.29 3.00
N GLU A 43 -5.87 -16.17 2.07
CA GLU A 43 -6.77 -17.26 1.66
C GLU A 43 -6.00 -18.47 1.09
N ARG A 44 -4.83 -18.23 0.50
CA ARG A 44 -3.90 -19.28 0.03
C ARG A 44 -3.07 -19.92 1.15
N GLY A 45 -3.33 -19.56 2.42
CA GLY A 45 -2.68 -20.15 3.59
C GLY A 45 -1.39 -19.46 4.04
N ALA A 46 -1.08 -18.26 3.52
CA ALA A 46 0.05 -17.50 4.03
C ALA A 46 -0.19 -17.04 5.47
N SER A 47 0.81 -17.20 6.34
CA SER A 47 0.73 -16.78 7.74
C SER A 47 1.28 -15.38 8.01
N ARG A 48 2.09 -14.84 7.08
CA ARG A 48 2.74 -13.53 7.20
C ARG A 48 2.68 -12.76 5.90
N VAL A 49 2.40 -11.46 5.98
CA VAL A 49 2.28 -10.56 4.82
C VAL A 49 3.26 -9.40 4.95
N GLY A 50 4.12 -9.23 3.95
CA GLY A 50 5.05 -8.12 3.87
C GLY A 50 4.50 -6.99 2.99
N ILE A 51 4.30 -5.79 3.54
CA ILE A 51 3.85 -4.64 2.73
C ILE A 51 4.79 -4.29 1.59
N GLY A 52 6.09 -4.49 1.78
CA GLY A 52 7.07 -4.30 0.71
C GLY A 52 6.80 -5.23 -0.47
N MET A 53 6.50 -6.51 -0.20
CA MET A 53 6.13 -7.48 -1.21
C MET A 53 4.83 -7.06 -1.93
N LEU A 54 3.80 -6.65 -1.18
CA LEU A 54 2.55 -6.18 -1.78
C LEU A 54 2.77 -4.97 -2.71
N PHE A 55 3.66 -4.04 -2.31
CA PHE A 55 4.03 -2.89 -3.14
C PHE A 55 4.74 -3.30 -4.42
N GLU A 56 5.67 -4.26 -4.37
CA GLU A 56 6.34 -4.75 -5.58
C GLU A 56 5.37 -5.49 -6.51
N VAL A 57 4.48 -6.31 -5.96
CA VAL A 57 3.42 -6.96 -6.76
C VAL A 57 2.52 -5.91 -7.42
N LEU A 58 2.13 -4.87 -6.68
CA LEU A 58 1.31 -3.79 -7.22
C LEU A 58 2.05 -3.00 -8.31
N ARG A 59 3.35 -2.71 -8.14
CA ARG A 59 4.20 -2.08 -9.15
C ARG A 59 4.22 -2.88 -10.44
N TRP A 60 4.50 -4.17 -10.34
CA TRP A 60 4.56 -5.05 -11.50
C TRP A 60 3.20 -5.11 -12.23
N ARG A 61 2.10 -5.25 -11.49
CA ARG A 61 0.75 -5.25 -12.07
C ARG A 61 0.42 -3.92 -12.74
N TYR A 62 0.80 -2.80 -12.14
CA TYR A 62 0.60 -1.47 -12.73
C TYR A 62 1.37 -1.35 -14.04
N ALA A 63 2.68 -1.62 -14.03
CA ALA A 63 3.52 -1.50 -15.23
C ALA A 63 3.00 -2.36 -16.40
N THR A 64 2.44 -3.53 -16.09
CA THR A 64 1.81 -4.41 -17.08
C THR A 64 0.49 -3.84 -17.62
N ALA A 65 -0.29 -3.14 -16.78
CA ALA A 65 -1.59 -2.58 -17.15
C ALA A 65 -1.51 -1.21 -17.85
N THR A 66 -0.42 -0.46 -17.66
CA THR A 66 -0.24 0.89 -18.20
C THR A 66 0.89 0.96 -19.23
N GLU A 67 1.19 -0.16 -19.89
CA GLU A 67 2.19 -0.26 -20.97
C GLU A 67 3.56 0.37 -20.63
N GLY A 68 3.97 0.27 -19.36
CA GLY A 68 5.28 0.75 -18.90
C GLY A 68 5.30 2.11 -18.20
N ASP A 69 4.15 2.76 -17.94
CA ASP A 69 4.15 3.95 -17.06
C ASP A 69 4.77 3.64 -15.69
N GLU A 70 5.63 4.54 -15.22
CA GLU A 70 6.35 4.35 -13.96
C GLU A 70 5.41 4.52 -12.75
N PHE A 71 5.14 3.42 -12.04
CA PHE A 71 4.38 3.47 -10.79
C PHE A 71 5.22 4.07 -9.64
N ARG A 72 5.13 5.39 -9.45
CA ARG A 72 5.81 6.11 -8.36
C ARG A 72 5.04 6.03 -7.03
N LEU A 73 5.05 4.85 -6.41
CA LEU A 73 4.57 4.68 -5.05
C LEU A 73 5.73 4.87 -4.05
N ASN A 74 5.62 5.90 -3.21
CA ASN A 74 6.65 6.25 -2.24
C ASN A 74 6.78 5.17 -1.15
N ASN A 75 7.99 4.64 -0.95
CA ASN A 75 8.26 3.61 0.06
C ASN A 75 7.93 4.08 1.49
N ASN A 76 7.97 5.39 1.76
CA ASN A 76 7.61 5.98 3.05
C ASN A 76 6.11 5.85 3.38
N PHE A 77 5.28 5.49 2.40
CA PHE A 77 3.84 5.25 2.60
C PHE A 77 3.54 3.83 3.06
N ARG A 78 4.48 2.88 2.94
CA ARG A 78 4.28 1.47 3.34
C ARG A 78 3.74 1.33 4.76
N SER A 79 4.39 1.98 5.74
CA SER A 79 3.96 1.91 7.15
C SER A 79 2.55 2.45 7.38
N ARG A 80 2.15 3.47 6.61
CA ARG A 80 0.82 4.10 6.69
C ARG A 80 -0.25 3.22 6.07
N TYR A 81 0.05 2.61 4.92
CA TYR A 81 -0.84 1.62 4.32
C TYR A 81 -1.00 0.37 5.19
N VAL A 82 0.05 -0.12 5.87
CA VAL A 82 -0.12 -1.23 6.82
C VAL A 82 -1.06 -0.86 7.95
N ARG A 83 -0.88 0.32 8.56
CA ARG A 83 -1.78 0.79 9.61
C ARG A 83 -3.23 0.86 9.13
N LEU A 84 -3.45 1.41 7.93
CA LEU A 84 -4.79 1.52 7.36
C LEU A 84 -5.41 0.16 7.00
N LEU A 85 -4.61 -0.80 6.51
CA LEU A 85 -5.07 -2.17 6.27
C LEU A 85 -5.50 -2.84 7.59
N ILE A 86 -4.69 -2.73 8.65
CA ILE A 86 -5.02 -3.28 9.97
C ILE A 86 -6.23 -2.56 10.59
N GLU A 87 -6.36 -1.25 10.41
CA GLU A 87 -7.50 -0.48 10.90
C GLU A 87 -8.81 -0.96 10.26
N ARG A 88 -8.80 -1.24 8.95
CA ARG A 88 -9.97 -1.71 8.21
C ARG A 88 -10.21 -3.22 8.35
N HIS A 89 -9.16 -3.98 8.59
CA HIS A 89 -9.17 -5.43 8.77
C HIS A 89 -8.37 -5.82 10.04
N PRO A 90 -8.93 -5.61 11.25
CA PRO A 90 -8.24 -5.93 12.49
C PRO A 90 -7.81 -7.40 12.59
N GLU A 91 -8.51 -8.30 11.92
CA GLU A 91 -8.18 -9.72 11.79
C GLU A 91 -6.82 -9.98 11.12
N TRP A 92 -6.33 -9.05 10.29
CA TRP A 92 -5.03 -9.14 9.62
C TRP A 92 -3.87 -8.65 10.48
N ALA A 93 -4.13 -8.07 11.66
CA ALA A 93 -3.09 -7.49 12.53
C ALA A 93 -1.97 -8.48 12.86
N ARG A 94 -2.31 -9.76 13.06
CA ARG A 94 -1.31 -10.81 13.36
C ARG A 94 -0.48 -11.23 12.15
N ALA A 95 -1.01 -11.03 10.93
CA ALA A 95 -0.31 -11.39 9.71
C ALA A 95 0.68 -10.30 9.26
N PHE A 96 0.39 -9.04 9.56
CA PHE A 96 1.29 -7.92 9.35
C PHE A 96 2.09 -7.62 10.62
N GLU A 97 3.33 -8.09 10.69
CA GLU A 97 4.24 -7.64 11.75
C GLU A 97 4.67 -6.20 11.48
N VAL A 98 3.92 -5.24 12.01
CA VAL A 98 4.44 -3.88 12.22
C VAL A 98 5.54 -3.99 13.25
N ARG A 99 6.80 -3.95 12.81
CA ARG A 99 7.92 -3.68 13.72
C ARG A 99 7.56 -2.42 14.49
N SER A 100 7.35 -2.55 15.79
CA SER A 100 7.30 -1.42 16.70
C SER A 100 8.58 -0.63 16.45
N LEU A 101 8.44 0.65 16.09
CA LEU A 101 9.58 1.55 16.11
C LEU A 101 10.12 1.47 17.54
N ARG A 102 11.27 0.81 17.72
CA ARG A 102 12.06 1.00 18.93
C ARG A 102 12.49 2.45 18.90
N THR A 103 11.83 3.25 19.71
CA THR A 103 12.44 4.48 20.25
C THR A 103 13.39 3.98 21.33
N ASP A 104 14.67 3.84 21.00
CA ASP A 104 15.75 3.95 22.00
C ASP A 104 16.15 5.42 22.13
#